data_AF-A0A821XX94-F1
#
_entry.id   AF-A0A821XX94-F1
#
_cell.length_a   1.000
_cell.length_b   1.000
_cell.length_c   1.000
_cell.angle_alpha   90.00
_cell.angle_beta   90.00
_cell.angle_gamma   90.00
#
_symmetry.space_group_name_H-M   'P 1'
#
loop_
_entity.id
_entity.type
_entity.pdbx_description
1 polymer ?
#
loop_
_entity_poly.entity_id
_entity_poly.type
_entity_poly.pdbx_seq_one_letter_code
_entity_poly.pdbx_strand_id
1 'polypeptide(L)'
;MWRALTTAEKIHVDIQRVWVEDQSQLVQCTMCLGFGHSRKFCKQESELCSHCGGPHLRQKCPAYNEGKSPNTDCPVRKGWERAARQSYAYC
;
A
#
# COMPACT_ATOMS: atom_id res chain seq x y z
N MET A 1 -15.23 -9.51 13.74
CA MET A 1 -13.96 -9.22 14.44
C MET A 1 -13.54 -7.77 14.27
N TRP A 2 -13.05 -7.31 13.10
CA TRP A 2 -12.53 -5.93 12.89
C TRP A 2 -13.46 -4.81 13.40
N ARG A 3 -14.74 -4.79 13.01
CA ARG A 3 -15.72 -3.78 13.48
C ARG A 3 -15.84 -3.73 15.00
N ALA A 4 -15.84 -4.88 15.66
CA ALA A 4 -15.96 -4.93 17.11
C ALA A 4 -14.72 -4.34 17.80
N LEU A 5 -13.54 -4.54 17.21
CA LEU A 5 -12.27 -4.01 17.74
C LEU A 5 -12.15 -2.50 17.51
N THR A 6 -12.52 -2.01 16.32
CA THR A 6 -12.47 -0.57 16.03
C THR A 6 -13.52 0.22 16.81
N THR A 7 -14.73 -0.33 17.02
CA THR A 7 -15.74 0.29 17.89
C THR A 7 -15.34 0.31 19.36
N ALA A 8 -14.55 -0.67 19.82
CA ALA A 8 -14.08 -0.71 21.21
C ALA A 8 -13.00 0.34 21.51
N GLU A 9 -12.33 0.89 20.49
CA GLU A 9 -11.21 1.85 20.50
C GLU A 9 -9.95 1.42 21.27
N LYS A 10 -10.08 0.66 22.35
CA LYS A 10 -9.00 0.14 23.18
C LYS A 10 -9.22 -1.31 23.48
N ILE A 11 -8.21 -2.12 23.21
CA ILE A 11 -8.22 -3.56 23.52
C ILE A 11 -7.05 -3.91 24.41
N HIS A 12 -7.21 -4.99 25.18
CA HIS A 12 -6.09 -5.58 25.91
C HIS A 12 -5.42 -6.61 25.01
N VAL A 13 -4.12 -6.42 24.77
CA VAL A 13 -3.22 -7.40 24.17
C VAL A 13 -2.28 -7.82 25.29
N ASP A 14 -2.49 -9.03 25.81
CA ASP A 14 -1.87 -9.53 27.04
C ASP A 14 -2.06 -8.56 28.22
N ILE A 15 -0.99 -7.96 28.72
CA ILE A 15 -1.01 -7.00 29.84
C ILE A 15 -1.19 -5.54 29.38
N GLN A 16 -1.05 -5.27 28.08
CA GLN A 16 -1.04 -3.91 27.55
C GLN A 16 -2.40 -3.51 27.01
N ARG A 17 -2.82 -2.27 27.29
CA ARG A 17 -4.01 -1.67 26.69
C ARG A 17 -3.59 -0.77 25.54
N VAL A 18 -3.95 -1.16 24.32
CA VAL A 18 -3.54 -0.49 23.08
C VAL A 18 -4.74 0.13 22.38
N TRP A 19 -4.51 1.24 21.68
CA TRP A 19 -5.50 1.85 20.80
C TRP A 19 -5.67 1.03 19.53
N VAL A 20 -6.91 0.92 19.06
CA VAL A 20 -7.27 0.22 17.83
C VAL A 20 -7.73 1.25 16.82
N GLU A 21 -7.04 1.29 15.69
CA GLU A 21 -7.40 2.09 14.54
C GLU A 21 -7.45 1.23 13.29
N ASP A 22 -8.23 1.66 12.31
CA ASP A 22 -8.23 0.99 11.01
C ASP A 22 -7.01 1.41 10.18
N GLN A 23 -6.07 0.48 10.07
CA GLN A 23 -4.86 0.67 9.26
C GLN A 23 -4.99 0.08 7.86
N SER A 24 -6.21 -0.22 7.39
CA SER A 24 -6.46 -0.70 6.02
C SER A 24 -5.94 0.26 4.96
N GLN A 25 -5.87 1.56 5.27
CA GLN A 25 -5.29 2.59 4.41
C GLN A 25 -3.80 2.37 4.12
N LEU A 26 -3.07 1.69 5.01
CA LEU A 26 -1.64 1.41 4.82
C LEU A 26 -1.37 0.19 3.93
N VAL A 27 -2.40 -0.62 3.63
CA VAL A 27 -2.25 -1.80 2.79
C VAL A 27 -2.01 -1.37 1.35
N GLN A 28 -0.81 -1.68 0.83
CA GLN A 28 -0.50 -1.50 -0.58
C GLN A 28 -1.02 -2.69 -1.40
N CYS A 29 -1.85 -2.39 -2.39
CA CYS A 29 -2.34 -3.35 -3.37
C CYS A 29 -1.20 -3.77 -4.31
N THR A 30 -0.95 -5.07 -4.41
CA THR A 30 0.12 -5.61 -5.27
C THR A 30 -0.23 -5.61 -6.77
N MET A 31 -1.46 -5.26 -7.16
CA MET A 31 -1.83 -5.14 -8.59
C MET A 31 -1.70 -3.72 -9.11
N CYS A 32 -2.37 -2.76 -8.48
CA CYS A 32 -2.35 -1.36 -8.93
C CYS A 32 -1.31 -0.49 -8.21
N LEU A 33 -0.58 -1.05 -7.23
CA LEU A 33 0.41 -0.37 -6.40
C LEU A 33 -0.14 0.76 -5.52
N GLY A 34 -1.46 0.93 -5.50
CA GLY A 34 -2.16 1.90 -4.66
C GLY A 34 -2.42 1.42 -3.24
N PHE A 35 -2.82 2.34 -2.38
CA PHE A 35 -3.09 2.09 -0.96
C PHE A 35 -4.59 1.91 -0.68
N GLY A 36 -4.94 1.41 0.50
CA GLY A 36 -6.32 1.33 0.98
C GLY A 36 -7.14 0.13 0.54
N HIS A 37 -6.54 -0.83 -0.18
CA HIS A 37 -7.22 -2.09 -0.51
C HIS A 37 -6.22 -3.22 -0.77
N SER A 38 -6.69 -4.45 -0.61
CA SER A 38 -5.93 -5.64 -1.00
C SER A 38 -6.18 -6.01 -2.47
N ARG A 39 -5.31 -6.85 -3.02
CA ARG A 39 -5.42 -7.41 -4.39
C ARG A 39 -6.81 -8.01 -4.68
N LYS A 40 -7.43 -8.66 -3.69
CA LYS A 40 -8.76 -9.28 -3.85
C LYS A 40 -9.88 -8.30 -4.17
N PHE A 41 -9.74 -7.04 -3.77
CA PHE A 41 -10.73 -5.97 -3.97
C PHE A 41 -10.28 -4.95 -5.02
N CYS A 42 -9.21 -5.24 -5.75
CA CYS A 42 -8.70 -4.35 -6.79
C CYS A 42 -9.58 -4.45 -8.04
N LYS A 43 -9.94 -3.31 -8.61
CA LYS A 43 -10.73 -3.22 -9.85
C LYS A 43 -9.87 -3.16 -11.12
N GLN A 44 -8.54 -3.14 -10.98
CA GLN A 44 -7.63 -3.04 -12.10
C GLN A 44 -7.50 -4.41 -12.78
N GLU A 45 -7.51 -4.44 -14.11
CA GLU A 45 -7.39 -5.68 -14.88
C GLU A 45 -5.93 -6.12 -15.08
N SER A 46 -4.99 -5.17 -15.13
CA SER A 46 -3.58 -5.43 -15.35
C SER A 46 -2.73 -5.17 -14.11
N GLU A 47 -1.72 -6.03 -13.93
CA GLU A 47 -0.72 -5.88 -12.88
C GLU A 47 0.33 -4.83 -13.29
N LEU A 48 0.57 -3.89 -12.39
CA LEU A 48 1.59 -2.86 -12.56
C LEU A 48 2.91 -3.31 -11.94
N CYS A 49 4.00 -2.93 -12.60
CA CYS A 49 5.34 -3.24 -12.17
C CYS A 49 5.72 -2.41 -10.95
N SER A 50 6.08 -3.06 -9.84
CA SER A 50 6.53 -2.36 -8.62
C SER A 50 7.84 -1.57 -8.78
N HIS A 51 8.58 -1.78 -9.88
CA HIS A 51 9.81 -1.07 -10.17
C HIS A 51 9.58 0.19 -11.02
N CYS A 52 8.80 0.10 -12.11
CA CYS A 52 8.64 1.20 -13.07
C CYS A 52 7.18 1.68 -13.26
N GLY A 53 6.19 0.97 -12.72
CA GLY A 53 4.77 1.29 -12.85
C GLY A 53 4.13 0.91 -14.20
N GLY A 54 4.86 0.25 -15.10
CA GLY A 54 4.31 -0.21 -16.39
C GLY A 54 3.41 -1.45 -16.27
N PRO A 55 2.62 -1.79 -17.31
CA PRO A 55 1.66 -2.92 -17.30
C PRO A 55 2.36 -4.28 -17.50
N HIS A 56 3.20 -4.66 -16.53
CA HIS A 56 3.89 -5.94 -16.51
C HIS A 56 4.30 -6.31 -15.07
N LEU A 57 4.59 -7.59 -14.85
CA LEU A 57 5.20 -8.07 -13.61
C LEU A 57 6.65 -7.59 -13.49
N ARG A 58 7.10 -7.26 -12.28
CA ARG A 58 8.50 -6.86 -12.00
C ARG A 58 9.55 -7.79 -12.61
N GLN A 59 9.29 -9.09 -12.64
CA GLN A 59 10.18 -10.10 -13.23
C GLN A 59 10.44 -9.88 -14.73
N LYS A 60 9.45 -9.35 -15.45
CA LYS A 60 9.54 -9.05 -16.90
C LYS A 60 9.96 -7.61 -17.17
N CYS A 61 10.39 -6.86 -16.15
CA CYS A 61 10.75 -5.46 -16.30
C CYS A 61 12.16 -5.33 -16.88
N PRO A 62 12.34 -4.70 -18.06
CA PRO A 62 13.65 -4.56 -18.68
C PRO A 62 14.58 -3.70 -17.82
N ALA A 63 14.08 -2.59 -17.28
CA ALA A 63 14.86 -1.72 -16.39
C ALA A 63 15.34 -2.43 -15.12
N TYR A 64 14.50 -3.31 -14.54
CA TYR A 64 14.87 -4.11 -13.38
C TYR A 64 15.95 -5.14 -13.71
N ASN A 65 15.79 -5.84 -14.84
CA ASN A 65 16.74 -6.87 -15.28
C ASN A 65 18.09 -6.27 -15.72
N GLU A 66 18.09 -5.04 -16.20
CA GLU A 66 19.30 -4.25 -16.49
C GLU A 66 19.96 -3.65 -15.23
N GLY A 67 19.39 -3.87 -14.03
CA GLY A 67 19.92 -3.37 -12.77
C GLY A 67 19.79 -1.85 -12.60
N LYS A 68 18.92 -1.19 -13.37
CA LYS A 68 18.70 0.25 -13.25
C LYS A 68 17.96 0.56 -11.95
N SER A 69 18.27 1.69 -11.34
CA SER A 69 17.52 2.18 -10.18
C SER A 69 16.10 2.57 -10.59
N PRO A 70 15.09 2.41 -9.71
CA PRO A 70 13.73 2.86 -9.98
C PRO A 70 13.70 4.36 -10.30
N ASN A 71 12.90 4.76 -11.28
CA ASN A 71 12.74 6.18 -11.62
C ASN A 71 12.10 6.95 -10.44
N THR A 72 12.83 7.92 -9.90
CA THR A 72 12.39 8.80 -8.80
C THR A 72 11.33 9.81 -9.25
N ASP A 73 11.21 10.07 -10.55
CA ASP A 73 10.21 10.96 -11.14
C ASP A 73 8.94 10.24 -11.63
N CYS A 74 8.77 8.95 -11.31
CA CYS A 74 7.60 8.19 -11.73
C CYS A 74 6.30 8.83 -11.16
N PRO A 75 5.36 9.30 -12.01
CA PRO A 75 4.15 10.01 -11.56
C PRO A 75 3.23 9.09 -10.75
N VAL A 76 3.21 7.79 -11.06
CA VAL A 76 2.49 6.76 -10.29
C VAL A 76 3.07 6.71 -8.87
N ARG A 77 4.38 6.52 -8.73
CA ARG A 77 5.07 6.48 -7.44
C ARG A 77 4.85 7.76 -6.62
N LYS A 78 4.99 8.94 -7.25
CA LYS A 78 4.77 10.24 -6.59
C LYS A 78 3.32 10.46 -6.15
N GLY A 79 2.35 9.96 -6.93
CA GLY A 79 0.94 9.96 -6.55
C GLY A 79 0.71 9.21 -5.23
N TRP A 80 1.27 8.00 -5.14
CA TRP A 80 1.12 7.15 -3.95
C TRP A 80 1.95 7.62 -2.76
N GLU A 81 3.16 8.15 -2.96
CA GLU A 81 3.97 8.74 -1.88
C GLU A 81 3.25 9.92 -1.20
N ARG A 82 2.51 10.74 -1.97
CA ARG A 82 1.67 11.80 -1.40
C ARG A 82 0.49 11.23 -0.61
N ALA A 83 -0.23 10.24 -1.17
CA ALA A 83 -1.36 9.60 -0.50
C ALA A 83 -0.95 8.92 0.81
N ALA A 84 0.18 8.19 0.81
CA ALA A 84 0.73 7.56 2.01
C ALA A 84 1.19 8.61 3.03
N ARG A 85 1.86 9.70 2.63
CA ARG A 85 2.25 10.76 3.57
C ARG A 85 1.04 11.46 4.20
N GLN A 86 -0.06 11.64 3.45
CA GLN A 86 -1.29 12.19 4.00
C GLN A 86 -1.92 11.28 5.06
N SER A 87 -1.84 9.95 4.92
CA SER A 87 -2.33 9.04 5.96
C SER A 87 -1.49 9.05 7.24
N TYR A 88 -0.23 9.53 7.20
CA TYR A 88 0.66 9.67 8.36
C TYR A 88 0.66 11.08 8.99
N ALA A 89 -0.17 12.01 8.54
CA ALA A 89 -0.28 13.35 9.13
C ALA A 89 -1.08 13.35 10.45
N TYR A 90 -0.65 12.52 11.40
CA TYR A 90 -1.14 12.52 12.78
C TYR A 90 0.06 12.42 13.73
N CYS A 91 0.63 13.59 14.02
CA CYS A 91 1.32 13.92 15.27
C CYS A 91 0.89 15.34 15.65
#